data_AF-A0A9D6Q3R1-F1
#
_entry.id   AF-A0A9D6Q3R1-F1
#
_cell.length_a   1.000
_cell.length_b   1.000
_cell.length_c   1.000
_cell.angle_alpha   90.00
_cell.angle_beta   90.00
_cell.angle_gamma   90.00
#
_symmetry.space_group_name_H-M   'P 1'
#
loop_
_entity.id
_entity.type
_entity.pdbx_description
1 polymer ?
#
loop_
_entity_poly.entity_id
_entity_poly.type
_entity_poly.pdbx_seq_one_letter_code
_entity_poly.pdbx_strand_id
1 'polypeptide(L)' 'MGAFSRRINLKHRVVYHLLKDVKAAHVVRMRSHYE' A
#
# COMPACT_ATOMS: atom_id res chain seq x y z
N MET A 1 9.36 2.34 -11.38
CA MET A 1 8.97 2.66 -9.99
C MET A 1 8.24 1.46 -9.42
N GLY A 2 8.67 0.95 -8.26
CA GLY A 2 8.12 -0.29 -7.67
C GLY A 2 6.93 -0.02 -6.75
N ALA A 3 5.91 -0.88 -6.83
CA ALA A 3 4.81 -0.90 -5.88
C ALA A 3 5.20 -1.72 -4.64
N PHE A 4 4.91 -1.17 -3.46
CA PHE A 4 5.15 -1.80 -2.16
C PHE A 4 3.84 -2.32 -1.59
N SER A 5 3.89 -3.42 -0.85
CA SER A 5 2.74 -3.96 -0.14
C SER A 5 3.02 -4.05 1.36
N ARG A 6 2.15 -3.45 2.17
CA ARG A 6 2.25 -3.50 3.63
C ARG A 6 0.93 -3.99 4.24
N ARG A 7 1.03 -4.93 5.19
CA ARG A 7 -0.11 -5.40 5.98
C ARG A 7 -0.49 -4.31 6.99
N ILE A 8 -1.77 -3.95 7.03
CA ILE A 8 -2.28 -2.90 7.94
C ILE A 8 -3.10 -3.47 9.10
N ASN A 9 -3.64 -4.68 8.93
CA ASN A 9 -4.24 -5.49 10.00
C ASN A 9 -4.20 -6.96 9.55
N LEU A 10 -4.80 -7.89 10.31
CA LEU A 10 -4.75 -9.33 10.00
C LEU A 10 -5.24 -9.68 8.58
N LYS A 11 -6.18 -8.91 8.03
CA LYS A 11 -6.97 -9.28 6.84
C LYS A 11 -6.71 -8.37 5.62
N HIS A 12 -6.09 -7.22 5.83
CA HIS A 12 -5.96 -6.18 4.81
C HIS A 12 -4.49 -5.82 4.55
N ARG A 13 -4.18 -5.59 3.28
CA ARG A 13 -2.88 -5.09 2.80
C ARG A 13 -3.11 -3.84 1.98
N VAL A 14 -2.29 -2.82 2.20
CA VAL A 14 -2.25 -1.65 1.32
C VAL A 14 -1.17 -1.84 0.26
N VAL A 15 -1.44 -1.40 -0.96
CA VAL A 15 -0.45 -1.31 -2.05
C VAL A 15 -0.21 0.17 -2.34
N TYR A 16 1.05 0.58 -2.37
CA TYR A 16 1.41 1.99 -2.51
C TYR A 16 2.74 2.19 -3.24
N HIS A 17 2.95 3.37 -3.79
CA HIS A 17 4.24 3.83 -4.29
C HIS A 17 4.89 4.80 -3.30
N LEU A 18 6.21 4.73 -3.15
CA LEU A 18 6.99 5.69 -2.36
C LEU A 18 7.34 6.91 -3.20
N LEU A 19 6.89 8.09 -2.76
CA LEU A 19 7.27 9.39 -3.31
C LEU A 19 8.37 9.98 -2.42
N LYS A 20 9.64 9.67 -2.75
CA LYS A 20 10.79 10.01 -1.90
C LYS A 20 11.00 11.52 -1.75
N ASP A 21 10.77 12.27 -2.81
CA ASP A 21 10.98 13.72 -2.88
C ASP A 21 10.12 14.46 -1.83
N VAL A 22 8.85 14.09 -1.76
CA VAL A 22 7.86 14.70 -0.85
C VAL A 22 7.62 13.89 0.43
N LYS A 23 8.43 12.85 0.68
CA LYS A 23 8.29 11.92 1.81
C LYS A 23 6.85 11.38 2.00
N ALA A 24 6.16 11.11 0.89
CA ALA A 24 4.77 10.67 0.90
C ALA A 24 4.61 9.26 0.32
N ALA A 25 3.47 8.62 0.61
CA ALA A 25 3.07 7.36 0.01
C ALA A 25 1.81 7.56 -0.84
N HIS A 26 1.89 7.24 -2.13
CA HIS A 26 0.71 7.24 -3.00
C HIS A 26 0.01 5.89 -2.89
N VAL A 27 -1.13 5.84 -2.24
CA VAL A 27 -1.92 4.61 -2.07
C VAL A 27 -2.66 4.28 -3.36
N VAL A 28 -2.42 3.08 -3.89
CA VAL A 28 -3.03 2.62 -5.14
C VAL A 28 -4.32 1.84 -4.85
N ARG A 29 -4.28 0.92 -3.90
CA ARG A 29 -5.44 0.12 -3.48
C ARG A 29 -5.24 -0.50 -2.11
N MET A 30 -6.35 -0.88 -1.50
CA MET A 30 -6.35 -1.86 -0.41
C MET A 30 -6.78 -3.23 -0.96
N ARG A 31 -5.96 -4.24 -0.72
CA ARG A 31 -6.31 -5.65 -0.91
C ARG A 31 -6.94 -6.13 0.38
N SER A 32 -8.26 -6.26 0.36
CA SER A 32 -9.01 -6.99 1.36
C SER A 32 -8.99 -8.48 0.98
N HIS A 33 -8.59 -9.35 1.90
CA HIS A 33 -8.76 -10.79 1.72
C HIS A 33 -10.09 -11.21 2.35
N TYR A 34 -11.20 -10.82 1.72
CA TYR A 34 -12.54 -11.30 2.05
C TYR A 34 -13.35 -11.42 0.75
N GLU A 35 -13.87 -12.62 0.53
CA GLU A 35 -15.15 -12.85 -0.16
C GLU A 35 -16.29 -12.62 0.84
#